data_AF-A0A0C2X714-F1
#
_entry.id   AF-A0A0C2X714-F1
#
_cell.length_a   1.000
_cell.length_b   1.000
_cell.length_c   1.000
_cell.angle_alpha   90.00
_cell.angle_beta   90.00
_cell.angle_gamma   90.00
#
_symmetry.space_group_name_H-M   'P 1'
#
loop_
_entity.id
_entity.type
_entity.pdbx_description
1 polymer ?
#
loop_
_entity_poly.entity_id
_entity_poly.type
_entity_poly.pdbx_seq_one_letter_code
_entity_poly.pdbx_strand_id
1 'polypeptide(L)'
;MLRAFPKFNVYRSSQPTAKYARPRNNHTSQSIGDPPKPESSEIKAVSPYNGANLAAAQNDFPPGTSSKSLVPSAIPSTEPRHYAKPPFNTHAFVCELEKAFPTHTSISLMRATRALFIDRMGKVRREGLTSKDLENQAYLFRAALSELRGELTTSVKKNSAGLSTTRNAMRKEVDRLDVKMKEEIATMKHEIQMELESRKNEAMSDLKLQDIAMEELLSKVIVSVSDLRTDVEEVKWENMRRTVMTLFAFIMVIILSMEIRPTSHPEAERTDLQT
;
A
#
# COMPACT_ATOMS: atom_id res chain seq x y z
N MET A 1 -27.26 -35.53 12.28
CA MET A 1 -27.75 -36.02 10.97
C MET A 1 -26.71 -35.68 9.91
N LEU A 2 -25.95 -36.70 9.47
CA LEU A 2 -25.03 -36.62 8.33
C LEU A 2 -25.79 -36.97 7.04
N ARG A 3 -25.45 -36.28 5.94
CA ARG A 3 -25.53 -36.65 4.50
C ARG A 3 -25.70 -35.35 3.69
N ALA A 4 -25.11 -35.12 2.53
CA ALA A 4 -24.14 -35.85 1.71
C ALA A 4 -23.65 -34.87 0.63
N PHE A 5 -22.35 -34.89 0.31
CA PHE A 5 -21.80 -34.33 -0.94
C PHE A 5 -21.97 -35.34 -2.08
N PRO A 6 -22.14 -34.92 -3.34
CA PRO A 6 -21.76 -35.74 -4.48
C PRO A 6 -20.40 -35.31 -5.04
N LYS A 7 -19.54 -36.32 -5.22
CA LYS A 7 -18.27 -36.28 -5.96
C LYS A 7 -18.52 -36.41 -7.47
N PHE A 8 -17.66 -35.74 -8.23
CA PHE A 8 -16.97 -36.16 -9.46
C PHE A 8 -17.59 -37.33 -10.28
N ASN A 9 -17.84 -37.07 -11.57
CA ASN A 9 -17.60 -38.09 -12.59
C ASN A 9 -16.93 -37.47 -13.83
N VAL A 10 -15.85 -38.14 -14.24
CA VAL A 10 -15.01 -37.90 -15.40
C VAL A 10 -15.26 -39.07 -16.34
N TYR A 11 -15.61 -38.81 -17.61
CA TYR A 11 -15.09 -39.44 -18.83
C TYR A 11 -16.05 -39.15 -19.99
N ARG A 12 -15.57 -38.43 -21.02
CA ARG A 12 -15.99 -38.73 -22.40
C ARG A 12 -14.85 -38.44 -23.36
N SER A 13 -14.39 -39.54 -23.96
CA SER A 13 -13.45 -39.64 -25.06
C SER A 13 -14.08 -39.18 -26.37
N SER A 14 -13.30 -38.47 -27.20
CA SER A 14 -13.24 -38.70 -28.65
C SER A 14 -12.09 -37.88 -29.28
N GLN A 15 -11.01 -38.56 -29.66
CA GLN A 15 -10.08 -38.08 -30.70
C GLN A 15 -10.73 -38.18 -32.08
N PRO A 16 -10.18 -37.47 -33.10
CA PRO A 16 -9.48 -38.24 -34.13
C PRO A 16 -8.12 -37.65 -34.56
N THR A 17 -7.38 -38.56 -35.20
CA THR A 17 -6.00 -38.56 -35.67
C THR A 17 -5.73 -37.71 -36.92
N ALA A 18 -4.52 -37.14 -37.02
CA ALA A 18 -3.67 -37.05 -38.24
C ALA A 18 -2.38 -36.27 -37.88
N LYS A 19 -1.25 -36.91 -37.54
CA LYS A 19 -0.12 -37.26 -38.44
C LYS A 19 0.06 -36.32 -39.64
N TYR A 20 1.11 -35.48 -39.63
CA TYR A 20 2.10 -35.20 -40.69
C TYR A 20 3.18 -34.31 -40.04
N ALA A 21 4.36 -34.84 -39.70
CA ALA A 21 5.55 -34.94 -40.54
C ALA A 21 6.05 -33.57 -41.04
N ARG A 22 7.14 -33.12 -40.41
CA ARG A 22 8.03 -32.00 -40.76
C ARG A 22 8.52 -32.09 -42.21
N PRO A 23 8.96 -30.96 -42.78
CA PRO A 23 10.31 -30.94 -43.30
C PRO A 23 11.15 -29.83 -42.67
N ARG A 24 12.41 -30.20 -42.47
CA ARG A 24 13.56 -29.39 -42.10
C ARG A 24 14.08 -28.74 -43.38
N ASN A 25 14.37 -27.44 -43.35
CA ASN A 25 15.49 -26.88 -44.12
C ASN A 25 16.02 -25.61 -43.46
N ASN A 26 17.35 -25.56 -43.44
CA ASN A 26 18.18 -24.60 -42.73
C ASN A 26 18.42 -23.37 -43.61
N HIS A 27 18.34 -22.17 -43.02
CA HIS A 27 19.18 -21.05 -43.44
C HIS A 27 19.80 -20.40 -42.21
N THR A 28 21.08 -20.14 -42.36
CA THR A 28 22.09 -19.91 -41.33
C THR A 28 22.35 -18.42 -41.18
N SER A 29 22.46 -17.99 -39.92
CA SER A 29 23.19 -16.84 -39.38
C SER A 29 22.75 -15.42 -39.76
N GLN A 30 22.11 -14.75 -38.80
CA GLN A 30 22.70 -13.54 -38.20
C GLN A 30 22.48 -13.59 -36.68
N SER A 31 23.58 -13.79 -35.97
CA SER A 31 23.70 -13.77 -34.52
C SER A 31 23.61 -12.32 -34.05
N ILE A 32 22.45 -11.93 -33.50
CA ILE A 32 22.28 -10.68 -32.76
C ILE A 32 21.84 -11.07 -31.35
N GLY A 33 22.80 -11.00 -30.44
CA GLY A 33 22.64 -10.72 -29.00
C GLY A 33 21.73 -11.62 -28.19
N ASP A 34 22.34 -12.39 -27.29
CA ASP A 34 21.67 -12.95 -26.11
C ASP A 34 20.80 -11.90 -25.39
N PRO A 35 19.66 -12.30 -24.80
CA PRO A 35 18.94 -11.42 -23.88
C PRO A 35 19.86 -11.13 -22.68
N PRO A 36 20.00 -9.87 -22.22
CA PRO A 36 20.78 -9.62 -21.03
C PRO A 36 20.07 -10.33 -19.86
N LYS A 37 20.81 -11.25 -19.24
CA LYS A 37 20.60 -11.72 -17.88
C LYS A 37 20.32 -10.49 -17.00
N PRO A 38 19.36 -10.53 -16.05
CA PRO A 38 19.24 -9.45 -15.09
C PRO A 38 20.48 -9.48 -14.19
N GLU A 39 21.48 -8.72 -14.61
CA GLU A 39 22.64 -8.38 -13.82
C GLU A 39 22.12 -7.48 -12.70
N SER A 40 22.03 -8.08 -11.52
CA SER A 40 21.87 -7.42 -10.24
C SER A 40 22.94 -6.36 -10.07
N SER A 41 22.68 -5.17 -10.60
CA SER A 41 23.43 -3.97 -10.32
C SER A 41 22.87 -3.40 -9.02
N GLU A 42 23.75 -3.33 -8.03
CA GLU A 42 23.53 -2.72 -6.73
C GLU A 42 22.93 -1.31 -6.89
N ILE A 43 21.62 -1.21 -6.71
CA ILE A 43 21.05 0.00 -6.17
C ILE A 43 21.64 0.08 -4.76
N LYS A 44 22.62 0.96 -4.59
CA LYS A 44 23.13 1.37 -3.29
C LYS A 44 21.93 1.86 -2.50
N ALA A 45 21.39 0.98 -1.68
CA ALA A 45 20.27 1.26 -0.82
C ALA A 45 20.67 2.48 0.00
N VAL A 46 20.01 3.61 -0.22
CA VAL A 46 19.93 4.64 0.81
C VAL A 46 19.27 3.92 1.98
N SER A 47 20.12 3.66 2.97
CA SER A 47 19.76 3.04 4.23
C SER A 47 18.41 3.59 4.69
N PRO A 48 17.35 2.77 4.78
CA PRO A 48 16.18 3.21 5.50
C PRO A 48 16.69 3.51 6.90
N TYR A 49 16.45 4.73 7.37
CA TYR A 49 16.75 5.16 8.73
C TYR A 49 16.66 3.96 9.66
N ASN A 50 17.81 3.59 10.24
CA ASN A 50 17.91 2.60 11.28
C ASN A 50 17.01 3.05 12.44
N GLY A 51 15.72 2.70 12.38
CA GLY A 51 14.78 2.72 13.49
C GLY A 51 15.09 1.63 14.52
N ALA A 52 16.26 1.01 14.44
CA ALA A 52 16.76 0.01 15.36
C ALA A 52 17.60 0.60 16.51
N ASN A 53 17.79 1.92 16.61
CA ASN A 53 18.58 2.54 17.68
C ASN A 53 17.87 3.67 18.46
N LEU A 54 16.54 3.65 18.51
CA LEU A 54 15.78 4.39 19.54
C LEU A 54 15.08 3.47 20.54
N ALA A 55 15.26 2.15 20.41
CA ALA A 55 14.78 1.17 21.38
C ALA A 55 15.85 0.75 22.41
N ALA A 56 17.07 1.31 22.35
CA ALA A 56 18.18 0.93 23.23
C ALA A 56 18.69 2.07 24.15
N ALA A 57 18.02 3.22 24.20
CA ALA A 57 18.32 4.30 25.15
C ALA A 57 17.29 4.42 26.29
N GLN A 58 16.40 3.44 26.43
CA GLN A 58 15.38 3.46 27.46
C GLN A 58 15.02 2.01 27.80
N ASN A 59 15.65 1.49 28.86
CA ASN A 59 15.19 0.40 29.74
C ASN A 59 16.32 -0.35 30.47
N ASP A 60 17.41 0.32 30.85
CA ASP A 60 18.27 -0.15 31.94
C ASP A 60 18.02 0.72 33.19
N PHE A 61 16.79 0.64 33.70
CA PHE A 61 16.58 0.79 35.13
C PHE A 61 16.32 -0.61 35.68
N PRO A 62 17.15 -1.09 36.62
CA PRO A 62 17.08 -2.47 37.10
C PRO A 62 15.68 -2.76 37.70
N PRO A 63 15.06 -3.92 37.40
CA PRO A 63 13.82 -4.35 38.01
C PRO A 63 14.15 -4.89 39.40
N GLY A 64 14.40 -4.01 40.35
CA GLY A 64 15.05 -4.48 41.57
C GLY A 64 15.30 -3.47 42.66
N THR A 65 14.56 -2.38 42.73
CA THR A 65 14.38 -1.70 44.00
C THR A 65 12.91 -1.43 44.14
N SER A 66 12.26 -2.42 44.78
CA SER A 66 11.09 -2.22 45.62
C SER A 66 11.12 -0.78 46.10
N SER A 67 10.25 0.05 45.51
CA SER A 67 10.02 1.39 46.00
C SER A 67 9.46 1.16 47.37
N LYS A 68 10.37 1.04 48.35
CA LYS A 68 10.06 1.16 49.76
C LYS A 68 9.20 2.40 49.77
N SER A 69 7.94 2.17 50.10
CA SER A 69 7.02 3.16 50.54
C SER A 69 7.75 3.94 51.63
N LEU A 70 8.53 4.95 51.25
CA LEU A 70 9.02 5.97 52.15
C LEU A 70 7.84 6.94 52.30
N VAL A 71 6.79 6.42 52.97
CA VAL A 71 6.25 7.20 54.06
C VAL A 71 7.44 7.41 55.00
N PRO A 72 7.91 8.64 55.24
CA PRO A 72 8.53 8.94 56.52
C PRO A 72 7.39 8.80 57.52
N SER A 73 7.13 7.56 57.93
CA SER A 73 6.44 7.32 59.18
C SER A 73 7.44 7.69 60.27
N ALA A 74 6.91 8.34 61.31
CA ALA A 74 7.62 8.81 62.48
C ALA A 74 8.54 10.02 62.24
N ILE A 75 7.94 11.22 62.37
CA ILE A 75 8.55 12.24 63.22
C ILE A 75 8.79 11.55 64.58
N PRO A 76 9.98 11.64 65.20
CA PRO A 76 10.15 11.15 66.56
C PRO A 76 9.13 11.88 67.41
N SER A 77 8.12 11.15 67.87
CA SER A 77 7.13 11.63 68.84
C SER A 77 7.93 12.15 70.02
N THR A 78 8.14 13.46 70.05
CA THR A 78 8.75 14.11 71.20
C THR A 78 7.66 14.02 72.23
N GLU A 79 7.81 13.09 73.17
CA GLU A 79 6.83 12.90 74.24
C GLU A 79 6.42 14.26 74.80
N PRO A 80 5.11 14.50 75.02
CA PRO A 80 4.69 15.71 75.68
C PRO A 80 5.39 15.72 77.03
N ARG A 81 6.36 16.63 77.20
CA ARG A 81 7.04 16.87 78.48
C ARG A 81 5.99 17.31 79.48
N HIS A 82 5.34 16.34 80.10
CA HIS A 82 4.39 16.56 81.15
C HIS A 82 5.17 17.01 82.38
N TYR A 83 4.74 18.16 82.90
CA TYR A 83 5.13 18.71 84.19
C TYR A 83 6.57 19.24 84.29
N ALA A 84 6.89 20.24 83.47
CA ALA A 84 7.87 21.23 83.90
C ALA A 84 7.32 21.97 85.13
N LYS A 85 8.17 22.11 86.14
CA LYS A 85 7.96 22.84 87.40
C LYS A 85 7.04 24.06 87.23
N PRO A 86 6.20 24.41 88.23
CA PRO A 86 5.33 25.58 88.15
C PRO A 86 6.14 26.78 87.65
N PRO A 87 5.68 27.47 86.59
CA PRO A 87 6.48 28.46 85.85
C PRO A 87 6.88 29.66 86.70
N PHE A 88 6.26 29.82 87.87
CA PHE A 88 6.59 30.85 88.85
C PHE A 88 6.76 30.22 90.23
N ASN A 89 7.98 30.31 90.78
CA ASN A 89 8.28 29.89 92.14
C ASN A 89 8.00 31.05 93.10
N THR A 90 6.83 31.03 93.72
CA THR A 90 6.38 32.06 94.67
C THR A 90 7.25 32.13 95.93
N HIS A 91 7.78 31.00 96.39
CA HIS A 91 8.57 30.94 97.63
C HIS A 91 9.94 31.59 97.44
N ALA A 92 10.67 31.21 96.38
CA ALA A 92 11.97 31.81 96.07
C ALA A 92 11.87 33.31 95.82
N PHE A 93 10.78 33.76 95.18
CA PHE A 93 10.53 35.17 94.91
C PHE A 93 10.28 35.97 96.20
N VAL A 94 9.48 35.44 97.14
CA VAL A 94 9.23 36.09 98.42
C VAL A 94 10.50 36.12 99.28
N CYS A 95 11.27 35.03 99.35
CA CYS A 95 12.52 34.99 100.11
C CYS A 95 13.56 36.02 99.63
N GLU A 96 13.60 36.32 98.32
CA GLU A 96 14.51 37.35 97.79
C GLU A 96 14.00 38.76 98.08
N LEU A 97 12.68 38.98 98.05
CA LEU A 97 12.07 40.27 98.35
C LEU A 97 12.11 40.64 99.83
N GLU A 98 12.05 39.66 100.74
CA GLU A 98 12.15 39.88 102.19
C GLU A 98 13.51 40.44 102.64
N LYS A 99 14.55 40.34 101.80
CA LYS A 99 15.85 40.98 102.07
C LYS A 99 15.81 42.50 101.88
N ALA A 100 14.86 43.02 101.11
CA ALA A 100 14.77 44.44 100.73
C ALA A 100 13.48 45.13 101.23
N PHE A 101 12.41 44.38 101.50
CA PHE A 101 11.10 44.90 101.88
C PHE A 101 10.49 44.13 103.05
N PRO A 102 9.59 44.75 103.85
CA PRO A 102 8.82 44.06 104.87
C PRO A 102 7.95 42.94 104.26
N THR A 103 7.81 41.82 104.98
CA THR A 103 7.09 40.61 104.54
C THR A 103 5.71 40.88 103.95
N HIS A 104 4.93 41.81 104.51
CA HIS A 104 3.60 42.15 103.99
C HIS A 104 3.66 42.75 102.57
N THR A 105 4.64 43.60 102.29
CA THR A 105 4.86 44.22 100.97
C THR A 105 5.37 43.19 99.96
N SER A 106 6.30 42.31 100.37
CA SER A 106 6.84 41.22 99.54
C SER A 106 5.75 40.24 99.10
N ILE A 107 4.84 39.88 100.01
CA ILE A 107 3.68 39.02 99.71
C ILE A 107 2.71 39.72 98.75
N SER A 108 2.43 41.01 98.95
CA SER A 108 1.56 41.79 98.07
C SER A 108 2.13 41.88 96.64
N LEU A 109 3.42 42.16 96.51
CA LEU A 109 4.11 42.24 95.23
C LEU A 109 4.15 40.88 94.53
N MET A 110 4.39 39.79 95.27
CA MET A 110 4.26 38.43 94.75
C MET A 110 2.86 38.15 94.19
N ARG A 111 1.80 38.59 94.87
CA ARG A 111 0.41 38.37 94.43
C ARG A 111 0.13 39.16 93.15
N ALA A 112 0.58 40.41 93.07
CA ALA A 112 0.45 41.24 91.88
C ALA A 112 1.21 40.66 90.68
N THR A 113 2.47 40.26 90.87
CA THR A 113 3.28 39.66 89.80
C THR A 113 2.71 38.32 89.35
N ARG A 114 2.24 37.48 90.28
CA ARG A 114 1.56 36.21 89.95
C ARG A 114 0.29 36.44 89.12
N ALA A 115 -0.51 37.45 89.47
CA ALA A 115 -1.72 37.80 88.72
C ALA A 115 -1.38 38.25 87.29
N LEU A 116 -0.36 39.08 87.11
CA LEU A 116 0.11 39.51 85.79
C LEU A 116 0.63 38.34 84.94
N PHE A 117 1.40 37.42 85.54
CA PHE A 117 1.86 36.22 84.84
C PHE A 117 0.70 35.33 84.40
N ILE A 118 -0.31 35.12 85.25
CA ILE A 118 -1.48 34.32 84.91
C ILE A 118 -2.26 34.94 83.75
N ASP A 119 -2.44 36.27 83.75
CA ASP A 119 -3.12 36.98 82.67
C ASP A 119 -2.36 36.86 81.33
N ARG A 120 -1.05 37.14 81.35
CA ARG A 120 -0.20 37.05 80.15
C ARG A 120 -0.06 35.62 79.63
N MET A 121 0.15 34.64 80.50
CA MET A 121 0.18 33.22 80.10
C MET A 121 -1.19 32.74 79.61
N GLY A 122 -2.28 33.25 80.20
CA GLY A 122 -3.63 33.01 79.71
C GLY A 122 -3.84 33.54 78.30
N LYS A 123 -3.34 34.76 78.00
CA LYS A 123 -3.38 35.35 76.66
C LYS A 123 -2.53 34.55 75.67
N VAL A 124 -1.27 34.22 76.01
CA VAL A 124 -0.38 33.42 75.17
C VAL A 124 -0.94 32.01 74.92
N ARG A 125 -1.63 31.39 75.88
CA ARG A 125 -2.26 30.08 75.67
C ARG A 125 -3.50 30.14 74.78
N ARG A 126 -4.21 31.27 74.76
CA ARG A 126 -5.38 31.49 73.88
C ARG A 126 -4.96 31.83 72.45
N GLU A 127 -3.93 32.66 72.29
CA GLU A 127 -3.43 33.13 70.99
C GLU A 127 -2.35 32.24 70.40
N GLY A 128 -1.64 31.47 71.24
CA GLY A 128 -0.57 30.58 70.84
C GLY A 128 -1.10 29.26 70.32
N LEU A 129 -0.59 28.86 69.15
CA LEU A 129 -0.85 27.54 68.59
C LEU A 129 -0.25 26.48 69.53
N THR A 130 -1.10 25.59 70.04
CA THR A 130 -0.62 24.48 70.87
C THR A 130 0.07 23.46 69.95
N SER A 131 1.14 22.81 70.42
CA SER A 131 1.85 21.76 69.65
C SER A 131 0.90 20.71 69.06
N LYS A 132 -0.17 20.38 69.77
CA LYS A 132 -1.23 19.47 69.31
C LYS A 132 -1.97 19.96 68.05
N ASP A 133 -2.23 21.25 67.94
CA ASP A 133 -2.92 21.81 66.77
C ASP A 133 -2.00 21.84 65.55
N LEU A 134 -0.72 22.16 65.76
CA LEU A 134 0.31 22.05 64.72
C LEU A 134 0.46 20.60 64.22
N GLU A 135 0.47 19.62 65.13
CA GLU A 135 0.54 18.20 64.80
C GLU A 135 -0.68 17.73 64.00
N ASN A 136 -1.88 18.18 64.39
CA ASN A 136 -3.11 17.87 63.66
C ASN A 136 -3.11 18.46 62.24
N GLN A 137 -2.71 19.73 62.08
CA GLN A 137 -2.58 20.35 60.77
C GLN A 137 -1.54 19.63 59.92
N ALA A 138 -0.39 19.28 60.48
CA ALA A 138 0.64 18.51 59.78
C ALA A 138 0.12 17.15 59.31
N TYR A 139 -0.71 16.47 60.11
CA TYR A 139 -1.37 15.23 59.71
C TYR A 139 -2.32 15.43 58.52
N LEU A 140 -3.18 16.46 58.56
CA LEU A 140 -4.09 16.78 57.45
C LEU A 140 -3.33 17.11 56.16
N PHE A 141 -2.26 17.90 56.24
CA PHE A 141 -1.39 18.16 55.10
C PHE A 141 -0.75 16.88 54.56
N ARG A 142 -0.31 15.99 55.45
CA ARG A 142 0.28 14.73 55.04
C ARG A 142 -0.73 13.81 54.36
N ALA A 143 -1.96 13.77 54.86
CA ALA A 143 -3.06 13.02 54.26
C ALA A 143 -3.37 13.56 52.85
N ALA A 144 -3.56 14.87 52.70
CA ALA A 144 -3.81 15.51 51.40
C ALA A 144 -2.65 15.29 50.40
N LEU A 145 -1.41 15.35 50.87
CA LEU A 145 -0.23 15.05 50.03
C LEU A 145 -0.13 13.57 49.64
N SER A 146 -0.63 12.67 50.49
CA SER A 146 -0.69 11.24 50.17
C SER A 146 -1.78 10.96 49.15
N GLU A 147 -2.93 11.62 49.29
CA GLU A 147 -4.04 11.55 48.34
C GLU A 147 -3.63 12.11 46.97
N LEU A 148 -3.04 13.31 46.92
CA LEU A 148 -2.55 13.91 45.67
C LEU A 148 -1.50 13.04 44.96
N ARG A 149 -0.60 12.41 45.72
CA ARG A 149 0.36 11.46 45.13
C ARG A 149 -0.34 10.22 44.58
N GLY A 150 -1.36 9.71 45.28
CA GLY A 150 -2.20 8.62 44.80
C GLY A 150 -2.92 8.99 43.50
N GLU A 151 -3.54 10.16 43.45
CA GLU A 151 -4.23 10.67 42.28
C GLU A 151 -3.27 10.90 41.10
N LEU A 152 -2.11 11.51 41.35
CA LEU A 152 -1.11 11.73 40.30
C LEU A 152 -0.60 10.41 39.72
N THR A 153 -0.26 9.44 40.57
CA THR A 153 0.26 8.14 40.09
C THR A 153 -0.80 7.36 39.32
N THR A 154 -2.06 7.42 39.72
CA THR A 154 -3.17 6.80 38.99
C THR A 154 -3.47 7.53 37.68
N SER A 155 -3.42 8.87 37.67
CA SER A 155 -3.57 9.70 36.47
C SER A 155 -2.48 9.41 35.43
N VAL A 156 -1.22 9.34 35.84
CA VAL A 156 -0.10 9.00 34.94
C VAL A 156 -0.27 7.59 34.36
N LYS A 157 -0.65 6.61 35.18
CA LYS A 157 -0.91 5.24 34.70
C LYS A 157 -2.06 5.20 33.69
N LYS A 158 -3.15 5.92 33.95
CA LYS A 158 -4.29 6.03 33.03
C LYS A 158 -3.87 6.64 31.70
N ASN A 159 -3.10 7.73 31.74
CA ASN A 159 -2.61 8.40 30.53
C ASN A 159 -1.63 7.52 29.74
N SER A 160 -0.74 6.81 30.42
CA SER A 160 0.17 5.84 29.79
C SER A 160 -0.57 4.69 29.12
N ALA A 161 -1.61 4.14 29.77
CA ALA A 161 -2.47 3.12 29.17
C ALA A 161 -3.25 3.65 27.97
N GLY A 162 -3.75 4.89 28.05
CA GLY A 162 -4.41 5.59 26.94
C GLY A 162 -3.48 5.76 25.75
N LEU A 163 -2.27 6.29 25.97
CA LEU A 163 -1.26 6.48 24.93
C LEU A 163 -0.86 5.15 24.28
N SER A 164 -0.67 4.10 25.08
CA SER A 164 -0.35 2.76 24.59
C SER A 164 -1.46 2.21 23.69
N THR A 165 -2.72 2.46 24.06
CA THR A 165 -3.89 2.06 23.26
C THR A 165 -3.95 2.80 21.94
N THR A 166 -3.82 4.13 21.95
CA THR A 166 -3.79 4.95 20.73
C THR A 166 -2.62 4.57 19.83
N ARG A 167 -1.44 4.33 20.39
CA ARG A 167 -0.27 3.86 19.64
C ARG A 167 -0.53 2.50 18.96
N ASN A 168 -1.14 1.56 19.68
CA ASN A 168 -1.49 0.26 19.13
C ASN A 168 -2.57 0.36 18.04
N ALA A 169 -3.53 1.27 18.17
CA ALA A 169 -4.53 1.54 17.14
C ALA A 169 -3.88 2.11 15.87
N MET A 170 -3.05 3.14 16.00
CA MET A 170 -2.30 3.71 14.86
C MET A 170 -1.43 2.64 14.17
N ARG A 171 -0.78 1.77 14.94
CA ARG A 171 0.02 0.69 14.34
C ARG A 171 -0.83 -0.27 13.50
N LYS A 172 -2.01 -0.64 13.99
CA LYS A 172 -2.97 -1.45 13.22
C LYS A 172 -3.45 -0.74 11.96
N GLU A 173 -3.64 0.58 12.00
CA GLU A 173 -4.02 1.37 10.83
C GLU A 173 -2.91 1.41 9.78
N VAL A 174 -1.66 1.53 10.20
CA VAL A 174 -0.50 1.44 9.30
C VAL A 174 -0.40 0.05 8.67
N ASP A 175 -0.52 -1.01 9.47
CA ASP A 175 -0.48 -2.39 8.97
C ASP A 175 -1.64 -2.64 7.98
N ARG A 176 -2.85 -2.13 8.29
CA ARG A 176 -4.01 -2.21 7.39
C ARG A 176 -3.76 -1.44 6.09
N LEU A 177 -3.13 -0.27 6.17
CA LEU A 177 -2.81 0.53 4.99
C LEU A 177 -1.76 -0.15 4.11
N ASP A 178 -0.75 -0.77 4.70
CA ASP A 178 0.27 -1.53 3.97
C ASP A 178 -0.35 -2.71 3.20
N VAL A 179 -1.22 -3.49 3.85
CA VAL A 179 -1.94 -4.59 3.20
C VAL A 179 -2.81 -4.07 2.05
N LYS A 180 -3.57 -3.01 2.30
CA LYS A 180 -4.44 -2.40 1.28
C LYS A 180 -3.63 -1.90 0.08
N MET A 181 -2.51 -1.22 0.31
CA MET A 181 -1.65 -0.73 -0.77
C MET A 181 -1.07 -1.88 -1.60
N LYS A 182 -0.65 -2.98 -0.96
CA LYS A 182 -0.17 -4.17 -1.68
C LYS A 182 -1.25 -4.81 -2.53
N GLU A 183 -2.47 -4.89 -2.00
CA GLU A 183 -3.63 -5.40 -2.74
C GLU A 183 -3.99 -4.51 -3.93
N GLU A 184 -4.01 -3.19 -3.75
CA GLU A 184 -4.28 -2.23 -4.83
C GLU A 184 -3.19 -2.30 -5.92
N ILE A 185 -1.92 -2.39 -5.55
CA ILE A 185 -0.81 -2.57 -6.50
C ILE A 185 -0.96 -3.90 -7.26
N ALA A 186 -1.29 -4.99 -6.56
CA ALA A 186 -1.48 -6.29 -7.20
C ALA A 186 -2.68 -6.27 -8.16
N THR A 187 -3.77 -5.61 -7.77
CA THR A 187 -4.97 -5.43 -8.59
C THR A 187 -4.67 -4.62 -9.82
N MET A 188 -4.03 -3.45 -9.68
CA MET A 188 -3.64 -2.59 -10.80
C MET A 188 -2.68 -3.29 -11.75
N LYS A 189 -1.71 -4.05 -11.22
CA LYS A 189 -0.82 -4.86 -12.05
C LYS A 189 -1.59 -5.90 -12.86
N HIS A 190 -2.56 -6.57 -12.24
CA HIS A 190 -3.38 -7.55 -12.93
C HIS A 190 -4.27 -6.91 -14.01
N GLU A 191 -4.88 -5.76 -13.70
CA GLU A 191 -5.69 -4.99 -14.65
C GLU A 191 -4.86 -4.55 -15.86
N ILE A 192 -3.65 -4.02 -15.65
CA ILE A 192 -2.73 -3.65 -16.74
C ILE A 192 -2.33 -4.88 -17.56
N GLN A 193 -2.06 -6.02 -16.93
CA GLN A 193 -1.73 -7.25 -17.64
C GLN A 193 -2.91 -7.73 -18.49
N MET A 194 -4.13 -7.70 -17.96
CA MET A 194 -5.33 -8.02 -18.71
C MET A 194 -5.56 -7.07 -19.87
N GLU A 195 -5.41 -5.76 -19.68
CA GLU A 195 -5.57 -4.79 -20.76
C GLU A 195 -4.49 -5.00 -21.84
N LEU A 196 -3.23 -5.24 -21.45
CA LEU A 196 -2.16 -5.53 -22.39
C LEU A 196 -2.41 -6.81 -23.19
N GLU A 197 -2.85 -7.88 -22.53
CA GLU A 197 -3.21 -9.13 -23.20
C GLU A 197 -4.41 -8.94 -24.13
N SER A 198 -5.42 -8.17 -23.71
CA SER A 198 -6.57 -7.81 -24.54
C SER A 198 -6.15 -7.03 -25.78
N ARG A 199 -5.33 -5.98 -25.62
CA ARG A 199 -4.78 -5.16 -26.71
C ARG A 199 -3.95 -6.00 -27.68
N LYS A 200 -3.11 -6.89 -27.13
CA LYS A 200 -2.30 -7.80 -27.93
C LYS A 200 -3.17 -8.79 -28.71
N ASN A 201 -4.21 -9.33 -28.10
CA ASN A 201 -5.15 -10.23 -28.75
C ASN A 201 -5.96 -9.51 -29.84
N GLU A 202 -6.41 -8.28 -29.57
CA GLU A 202 -7.09 -7.41 -30.54
C GLU A 202 -6.18 -7.15 -31.75
N ALA A 203 -4.95 -6.68 -31.54
CA ALA A 203 -3.99 -6.46 -32.61
C ALA A 203 -3.67 -7.74 -33.40
N MET A 204 -3.52 -8.89 -32.72
CA MET A 204 -3.31 -10.18 -33.38
C MET A 204 -4.55 -10.62 -34.17
N SER A 205 -5.76 -10.33 -33.68
CA SER A 205 -6.99 -10.61 -34.40
C SER A 205 -7.13 -9.74 -35.65
N ASP A 206 -6.76 -8.46 -35.58
CA ASP A 206 -6.77 -7.55 -36.72
C ASP A 206 -5.77 -7.99 -37.79
N LEU A 207 -4.56 -8.41 -37.40
CA LEU A 207 -3.58 -8.96 -38.33
C LEU A 207 -4.10 -10.22 -39.02
N LYS A 208 -4.74 -11.14 -38.28
CA LYS A 208 -5.36 -12.34 -38.88
C LYS A 208 -6.49 -11.98 -39.84
N LEU A 209 -7.30 -10.97 -39.52
CA LEU A 209 -8.35 -10.48 -40.42
C LEU A 209 -7.75 -9.90 -41.69
N GLN A 210 -6.66 -9.15 -41.59
CA GLN A 210 -5.92 -8.63 -42.75
C GLN A 210 -5.32 -9.75 -43.59
N ASP A 211 -4.74 -10.78 -42.97
CA ASP A 211 -4.21 -11.95 -43.68
C ASP A 211 -5.32 -12.68 -44.45
N ILE A 212 -6.47 -12.93 -43.82
CA ILE A 212 -7.63 -13.55 -44.49
C ILE A 212 -8.09 -12.67 -45.67
N ALA A 213 -8.23 -11.36 -45.47
CA ALA A 213 -8.62 -10.45 -46.54
C ALA A 213 -7.62 -10.47 -47.70
N MET A 214 -6.31 -10.58 -47.40
CA MET A 214 -5.28 -10.69 -48.44
C MET A 214 -5.39 -12.01 -49.21
N GLU A 215 -5.64 -13.13 -48.54
CA GLU A 215 -5.86 -14.43 -49.17
C GLU A 215 -7.12 -14.46 -50.05
N GLU A 216 -8.20 -13.82 -49.59
CA GLU A 216 -9.43 -13.65 -50.38
C GLU A 216 -9.19 -12.80 -51.63
N LEU A 217 -8.47 -11.68 -51.49
CA LEU A 217 -8.10 -10.81 -52.61
C LEU A 217 -7.20 -11.55 -53.62
N LEU A 218 -6.22 -12.29 -53.14
CA LEU A 218 -5.34 -13.10 -53.97
C LEU A 218 -6.14 -14.15 -54.75
N SER A 219 -7.04 -14.85 -54.07
CA SER A 219 -7.92 -15.85 -54.71
C SER A 219 -8.79 -15.21 -55.79
N LYS A 220 -9.36 -14.03 -55.51
CA LYS A 220 -10.18 -13.28 -56.48
C LYS A 220 -9.38 -12.84 -57.70
N VAL A 221 -8.13 -12.39 -57.51
CA VAL A 221 -7.24 -11.99 -58.62
C VAL A 221 -6.83 -13.18 -59.46
N ILE A 222 -6.55 -14.34 -58.85
CA ILE A 222 -6.22 -15.56 -59.61
C ILE A 222 -7.40 -15.99 -60.49
N VAL A 223 -8.61 -15.97 -59.94
CA VAL A 223 -9.83 -16.31 -60.71
C VAL A 223 -10.05 -15.29 -61.83
N SER A 224 -9.95 -13.99 -61.56
CA SER A 224 -10.16 -12.98 -62.60
C SER A 224 -9.12 -13.02 -63.72
N VAL A 225 -7.87 -13.37 -63.41
CA VAL A 225 -6.83 -13.63 -64.42
C VAL A 225 -7.17 -14.85 -65.27
N SER A 226 -7.73 -15.90 -64.67
CA SER A 226 -8.17 -17.10 -65.39
C SER A 226 -9.35 -16.80 -66.32
N ASP A 227 -10.33 -16.02 -65.85
CA ASP A 227 -11.48 -15.58 -66.65
C ASP A 227 -10.99 -14.72 -67.82
N LEU A 228 -10.15 -13.71 -67.56
CA LEU A 228 -9.60 -12.85 -68.61
C LEU A 228 -8.77 -13.63 -69.65
N ARG A 229 -8.04 -14.65 -69.23
CA ARG A 229 -7.31 -15.53 -70.15
C ARG A 229 -8.28 -16.31 -71.05
N THR A 230 -9.39 -16.79 -70.49
CA THR A 230 -10.44 -17.49 -71.23
C THR A 230 -11.13 -16.54 -72.21
N ASP A 231 -11.46 -15.32 -71.79
CA ASP A 231 -12.01 -14.27 -72.65
C ASP A 231 -11.07 -13.95 -73.83
N VAL A 232 -9.76 -13.88 -73.58
CA VAL A 232 -8.76 -13.68 -74.65
C VAL A 232 -8.72 -14.86 -75.61
N GLU A 233 -8.84 -16.09 -75.12
CA GLU A 233 -8.93 -17.27 -75.98
C GLU A 233 -10.23 -17.26 -76.81
N GLU A 234 -11.36 -16.89 -76.22
CA GLU A 234 -12.63 -16.72 -76.93
C GLU A 234 -12.54 -15.65 -78.02
N VAL A 235 -11.97 -14.48 -77.71
CA VAL A 235 -11.76 -13.40 -78.70
C VAL A 235 -10.83 -13.86 -79.83
N LYS A 236 -9.78 -14.64 -79.52
CA LYS A 236 -8.92 -15.25 -80.56
C LYS A 236 -9.71 -16.21 -81.44
N TRP A 237 -10.56 -17.04 -80.87
CA TRP A 237 -11.40 -17.98 -81.62
C TRP A 237 -12.42 -17.25 -82.51
N GLU A 238 -13.07 -16.22 -81.99
CA GLU A 238 -14.04 -15.44 -82.75
C GLU A 238 -13.37 -14.65 -83.87
N ASN A 239 -12.23 -14.01 -83.61
CA ASN A 239 -11.48 -13.31 -84.65
C ASN A 239 -10.97 -14.27 -85.74
N MET A 240 -10.55 -15.49 -85.37
CA MET A 240 -10.20 -16.54 -86.32
C MET A 240 -11.39 -16.94 -87.18
N ARG A 241 -12.56 -17.22 -86.58
CA ARG A 241 -13.80 -17.56 -87.31
C ARG A 241 -14.20 -16.44 -88.26
N ARG A 242 -14.21 -15.19 -87.79
CA ARG A 242 -14.56 -14.02 -88.59
C ARG A 242 -13.61 -13.84 -89.77
N THR A 243 -12.31 -14.05 -89.58
CA THR A 243 -11.31 -13.97 -90.66
C THR A 243 -11.49 -15.09 -91.69
N VAL A 244 -11.81 -16.31 -91.25
CA VAL A 244 -12.12 -17.42 -92.17
C VAL A 244 -13.38 -17.13 -92.99
N MET A 245 -14.42 -16.59 -92.37
CA MET A 245 -15.66 -16.20 -93.05
C MET A 245 -15.43 -15.08 -94.08
N THR A 246 -14.63 -14.05 -93.75
CA THR A 246 -14.30 -12.98 -94.71
C THR A 246 -13.46 -13.51 -95.88
N LEU A 247 -12.52 -14.41 -95.63
CA LEU A 247 -11.73 -15.06 -96.69
C LEU A 247 -12.62 -15.91 -97.62
N PHE A 248 -13.51 -16.73 -97.07
CA PHE A 248 -14.44 -17.54 -97.85
C PHE A 248 -15.37 -16.65 -98.71
N ALA A 249 -15.92 -15.58 -98.12
CA ALA A 249 -16.72 -14.62 -98.86
C ALA A 249 -15.94 -13.93 -100.00
N PHE A 250 -14.68 -13.56 -99.75
CA PHE A 250 -13.81 -12.97 -100.77
C PHE A 250 -13.55 -13.93 -101.95
N ILE A 251 -13.28 -15.21 -101.67
CA ILE A 251 -13.11 -16.24 -102.71
C ILE A 251 -14.40 -16.41 -103.52
N MET A 252 -15.56 -16.49 -102.85
CA MET A 252 -16.85 -16.58 -103.53
C MET A 252 -17.09 -15.39 -104.47
N VAL A 253 -16.79 -14.17 -104.03
CA VAL A 253 -16.92 -12.97 -104.88
C VAL A 253 -15.99 -13.03 -106.10
N ILE A 254 -14.75 -13.53 -105.96
CA ILE A 254 -13.85 -13.72 -107.10
C ILE A 254 -14.42 -14.72 -108.09
N ILE A 255 -14.94 -15.86 -107.63
CA ILE A 255 -15.54 -16.89 -108.49
C ILE A 255 -16.75 -16.33 -109.22
N LEU A 256 -17.68 -15.66 -108.52
CA LEU A 256 -18.82 -15.00 -109.18
C LEU A 256 -18.37 -13.91 -110.18
N SER A 257 -17.35 -13.13 -109.84
CA SER A 257 -16.80 -12.10 -110.74
C SER A 257 -16.14 -12.70 -111.98
N MET A 258 -15.51 -13.88 -111.85
CA MET A 258 -14.97 -14.62 -112.98
C MET A 258 -16.09 -15.23 -113.83
N GLU A 259 -17.14 -15.77 -113.21
CA GLU A 259 -18.33 -16.31 -113.90
C GLU A 259 -19.09 -15.21 -114.67
N ILE A 260 -19.14 -13.99 -114.13
CA ILE A 260 -19.76 -12.82 -114.77
C ILE A 260 -18.85 -12.23 -115.88
N ARG A 261 -17.61 -12.68 -116.01
CA ARG A 261 -16.74 -12.39 -117.16
C ARG A 261 -16.69 -13.60 -118.08
N PRO A 262 -17.60 -13.75 -119.08
CA PRO A 262 -17.44 -14.78 -120.08
C PRO A 262 -16.11 -14.57 -120.82
N THR A 263 -15.15 -15.46 -120.57
CA THR A 263 -13.90 -15.51 -121.33
C THR A 263 -14.20 -16.12 -122.69
N SER A 264 -14.23 -15.29 -123.72
CA SER A 264 -14.15 -15.70 -125.12
C SER A 264 -12.74 -16.19 -125.43
N HIS A 265 -12.59 -17.50 -125.65
CA HIS A 265 -11.42 -18.11 -126.28
C HIS A 265 -11.84 -18.68 -127.64
N PRO A 266 -11.09 -18.39 -128.71
CA PRO A 266 -10.48 -19.51 -129.42
C PRO A 266 -9.01 -19.25 -129.83
N GLU A 267 -8.15 -20.20 -129.43
CA GLU A 267 -7.09 -20.87 -130.20
C GLU A 267 -7.05 -20.48 -131.68
N ALA A 268 -5.98 -19.86 -132.19
CA ALA A 268 -4.60 -20.35 -132.41
C ALA A 268 -4.43 -21.29 -133.61
N GLU A 269 -3.36 -20.98 -134.37
CA GLU A 269 -2.59 -21.83 -135.26
C GLU A 269 -2.97 -21.88 -136.76
N ARG A 270 -2.15 -21.21 -137.60
CA ARG A 270 -1.20 -21.82 -138.56
C ARG A 270 -0.69 -20.79 -139.57
N THR A 271 0.53 -20.29 -139.34
CA THR A 271 1.78 -20.64 -140.07
C THR A 271 1.84 -20.12 -141.51
N ASP A 272 2.77 -19.18 -141.68
CA ASP A 272 3.80 -19.13 -142.72
C ASP A 272 3.36 -19.11 -144.20
N LEU A 273 3.67 -18.00 -144.88
CA LEU A 273 4.79 -17.91 -145.84
C LEU A 273 4.70 -16.62 -146.67
N GLN A 274 5.82 -15.87 -146.66
CA GLN A 274 6.39 -14.98 -147.69
C GLN A 274 5.46 -13.95 -148.35
N THR A 275 5.81 -12.66 -148.37
CA THR A 275 7.00 -12.11 -149.04
C THR A 275 7.25 -10.68 -148.55
#